data_AF-A0A1F8SH76-F1
#
_entry.id   AF-A0A1F8SH76-F1
#
_cell.length_a   1.000
_cell.length_b   1.000
_cell.length_c   1.000
_cell.angle_alpha   90.00
_cell.angle_beta   90.00
_cell.angle_gamma   90.00
#
_symmetry.space_group_name_H-M   'P 1'
#
loop_
_entity.id
_entity.type
_entity.pdbx_description
1 polymer ?
#
loop_
_entity_poly.entity_id
_entity_poly.type
_entity_poly.pdbx_seq_one_letter_code
_entity_poly.pdbx_strand_id
1 'polypeptide(L)'
;MPSRGATLALASLLAIGLIGCTPDPGSVLTPPAAVELPPLSVSNETSIPISLIVNGEVIEIVSPGDREDPIEAALPSLPWSIEARSPTGRVLVTLAVGPEDRITATHGRATGVDLSCGRLRIWSGPPLDGPTFIPGPSGDCE
;
A
#
# COMPACT_ATOMS: atom_id res chain seq x y z
N MET A 1 15.96 -74.33 -7.65
CA MET A 1 15.40 -75.02 -8.82
C MET A 1 14.55 -76.19 -8.31
N PRO A 2 13.42 -76.57 -8.94
CA PRO A 2 12.33 -75.84 -9.59
C PRO A 2 11.00 -76.10 -8.83
N SER A 3 9.87 -75.45 -9.12
CA SER A 3 8.85 -76.04 -9.99
C SER A 3 7.85 -75.00 -10.46
N ARG A 4 7.71 -74.92 -11.78
CA ARG A 4 6.72 -74.15 -12.53
C ARG A 4 5.35 -74.84 -12.41
N GLY A 5 4.32 -74.08 -12.07
CA GLY A 5 2.92 -74.45 -12.28
C GLY A 5 2.30 -73.47 -13.27
N ALA A 6 2.01 -73.95 -14.48
CA ALA A 6 1.11 -73.29 -15.42
C ALA A 6 -0.34 -73.53 -14.98
N THR A 7 -1.28 -72.65 -15.35
CA THR A 7 -2.55 -72.98 -16.06
C THR A 7 -3.52 -71.78 -16.07
N LEU A 8 -3.88 -71.36 -17.29
CA LEU A 8 -5.13 -70.75 -17.82
C LEU A 8 -5.78 -69.57 -17.07
N ALA A 9 -5.78 -68.36 -17.64
CA ALA A 9 -6.62 -67.85 -18.73
C ALA A 9 -8.04 -67.44 -18.28
N LEU A 10 -8.31 -66.13 -18.30
CA LEU A 10 -9.63 -65.59 -18.63
C LEU A 10 -9.46 -64.18 -19.21
N ALA A 11 -9.76 -64.10 -20.50
CA ALA A 11 -9.92 -62.86 -21.22
C ALA A 11 -11.22 -62.18 -20.75
N SER A 12 -11.14 -60.90 -20.40
CA SER A 12 -12.30 -60.02 -20.37
C SER A 12 -11.95 -58.75 -21.13
N LEU A 13 -12.39 -58.74 -22.40
CA LEU A 13 -12.67 -57.50 -23.11
C LEU A 13 -13.82 -56.80 -22.37
N LEU A 14 -13.60 -55.56 -21.93
CA LEU A 14 -14.69 -54.62 -21.72
C LEU A 14 -14.31 -53.25 -22.26
N ALA A 15 -15.27 -52.71 -23.00
CA ALA A 15 -15.16 -51.63 -23.95
C ALA A 15 -15.01 -50.24 -23.29
N ILE A 16 -14.18 -49.42 -23.94
CA ILE A 16 -14.43 -48.04 -24.38
C ILE A 16 -15.29 -47.17 -23.43
N GLY A 17 -14.61 -46.25 -22.77
CA GLY A 17 -15.18 -45.07 -22.13
C GLY A 17 -14.16 -43.95 -22.08
N LEU A 18 -13.67 -43.49 -23.23
CA LEU A 18 -12.94 -42.23 -23.36
C LEU A 18 -13.94 -41.10 -23.06
N ILE A 19 -14.07 -40.73 -21.79
CA ILE A 19 -14.65 -39.43 -21.43
C ILE A 19 -13.60 -38.41 -21.84
N GLY A 20 -13.81 -37.82 -23.02
CA GLY A 20 -13.07 -36.65 -23.46
C GLY A 20 -13.36 -35.51 -22.49
N CYS A 21 -12.38 -35.16 -21.66
CA CYS A 21 -12.29 -33.79 -21.15
C CYS A 21 -11.96 -32.90 -22.34
N THR A 22 -12.99 -32.31 -22.95
CA THR A 22 -12.79 -31.13 -23.78
C THR A 22 -12.23 -30.02 -22.86
N PRO A 23 -11.05 -29.46 -23.13
CA PRO A 23 -10.64 -28.24 -22.44
C PRO A 23 -11.63 -27.14 -22.83
N ASP A 24 -12.35 -26.61 -21.85
CA ASP A 24 -13.24 -25.46 -22.02
C ASP A 24 -12.41 -24.24 -22.44
N PRO A 25 -12.56 -23.71 -23.67
CA PRO A 25 -11.83 -22.53 -24.12
C PRO A 25 -12.62 -21.29 -23.66
N GLY A 26 -12.75 -21.09 -22.35
CA GLY A 26 -13.69 -20.08 -21.86
C GLY A 26 -13.41 -19.48 -20.50
N SER A 27 -12.63 -20.13 -19.63
CA SER A 27 -12.24 -19.52 -18.35
C SER A 27 -11.00 -18.65 -18.54
N VAL A 28 -11.20 -17.49 -19.17
CA VAL A 28 -10.31 -16.35 -18.96
C VAL A 28 -10.46 -15.99 -17.49
N LEU A 29 -9.57 -16.50 -16.65
CA LEU A 29 -9.35 -15.96 -15.32
C LEU A 29 -8.89 -14.51 -15.54
N THR A 30 -9.84 -13.57 -15.55
CA THR A 30 -9.50 -12.16 -15.40
C THR A 30 -8.69 -12.08 -14.11
N PRO A 31 -7.40 -11.68 -14.16
CA PRO A 31 -6.63 -11.47 -12.95
C PRO A 31 -7.44 -10.53 -12.06
N PRO A 32 -7.54 -10.77 -10.74
CA PRO A 32 -8.12 -9.76 -9.86
C PRO A 32 -7.37 -8.46 -10.15
N ALA A 33 -8.12 -7.38 -10.40
CA ALA A 33 -7.53 -6.07 -10.66
C ALA A 33 -6.49 -5.81 -9.57
N ALA A 34 -5.24 -5.58 -9.97
CA ALA A 34 -4.20 -5.21 -9.02
C ALA A 34 -4.72 -3.98 -8.27
N VAL A 35 -4.81 -4.08 -6.94
CA VAL A 35 -5.17 -2.92 -6.12
C VAL A 35 -4.01 -1.95 -6.22
N GLU A 36 -4.14 -0.96 -7.09
CA GLU A 36 -3.15 0.11 -7.23
C GLU A 36 -3.12 0.88 -5.92
N LEU A 37 -1.92 0.98 -5.32
CA LEU A 37 -1.75 1.72 -4.08
C LEU A 37 -1.99 3.21 -4.36
N PRO A 38 -2.72 3.91 -3.49
CA PRO A 38 -2.91 5.34 -3.68
C PRO A 38 -1.56 6.07 -3.54
N PRO A 39 -1.31 7.15 -4.30
CA PRO A 39 -0.10 7.94 -4.12
C PRO A 39 -0.06 8.49 -2.70
N LEU A 40 1.14 8.62 -2.12
CA LEU A 40 1.40 9.33 -0.87
C LEU A 40 2.16 10.61 -1.20
N SER A 41 1.77 11.71 -0.57
CA SER A 41 2.34 13.03 -0.83
C SER A 41 2.48 13.81 0.48
N VAL A 42 3.39 14.78 0.48
CA VAL A 42 3.75 15.57 1.67
C VAL A 42 4.13 16.99 1.27
N SER A 43 3.80 17.95 2.13
CA SER A 43 4.20 19.35 1.99
C SER A 43 4.75 19.82 3.33
N ASN A 44 6.04 20.16 3.33
CA ASN A 44 6.75 20.67 4.48
C ASN A 44 6.98 22.18 4.32
N GLU A 45 5.95 22.98 4.58
CA GLU A 45 6.06 24.45 4.63
C GLU A 45 6.62 24.94 5.99
N THR A 46 7.35 24.09 6.72
CA THR A 46 7.99 24.45 7.99
C THR A 46 9.44 24.91 7.79
N SER A 47 10.05 25.46 8.83
CA SER A 47 11.48 25.82 8.83
C SER A 47 12.42 24.67 9.27
N ILE A 48 11.91 23.46 9.51
CA ILE A 48 12.68 22.30 9.96
C ILE A 48 12.55 21.13 8.97
N PRO A 49 13.59 20.31 8.77
CA PRO A 49 13.42 19.08 8.01
C PRO A 49 12.54 18.11 8.81
N ILE A 50 11.78 17.28 8.10
CA ILE A 50 10.97 16.23 8.73
C ILE A 50 11.38 14.87 8.19
N SER A 51 11.29 13.84 9.02
CA SER A 51 11.39 12.45 8.59
C SER A 51 9.99 11.90 8.39
N LEU A 52 9.71 11.40 7.19
CA LEU A 52 8.48 10.69 6.90
C LEU A 52 8.69 9.19 7.10
N ILE A 53 7.84 8.61 7.92
CA ILE A 53 7.95 7.23 8.39
C ILE A 53 6.68 6.50 8.01
N VAL A 54 6.81 5.32 7.40
CA VAL A 54 5.69 4.43 7.09
C VAL A 54 5.93 3.09 7.79
N ASN A 55 5.01 2.68 8.65
CA ASN A 55 5.07 1.41 9.39
C ASN A 55 6.37 1.25 10.20
N GLY A 56 6.94 2.36 10.70
CA GLY A 56 8.17 2.38 11.51
C GLY A 56 9.47 2.52 10.71
N GLU A 57 9.41 2.56 9.38
CA GLU A 57 10.57 2.76 8.50
C GLU A 57 10.60 4.19 7.95
N VAL A 58 11.76 4.85 8.04
CA VAL A 58 11.97 6.16 7.39
C VAL A 58 12.07 5.94 5.89
N ILE A 59 11.10 6.46 5.15
CA ILE A 59 11.08 6.35 3.68
C ILE A 59 11.67 7.60 3.01
N GLU A 60 11.62 8.74 3.70
CA GLU A 60 12.07 10.02 3.14
C GLU A 60 12.41 11.04 4.23
N ILE A 61 13.32 11.96 3.91
CA ILE A 61 13.56 13.18 4.68
C ILE A 61 13.21 14.35 3.76
N VAL A 62 12.22 15.15 4.16
CA VAL A 62 11.72 16.28 3.36
C VAL A 62 12.28 17.58 3.93
N SER A 63 13.00 18.36 3.10
CA SER A 63 13.65 19.58 3.58
C SER A 63 12.63 20.68 3.91
N PRO A 64 13.03 21.72 4.66
CA PRO A 64 12.21 22.90 4.90
C PRO A 64 11.77 23.57 3.59
N GLY A 65 10.49 23.86 3.45
CA GLY A 65 9.91 24.51 2.28
C GLY A 65 9.61 23.58 1.09
N ASP A 66 9.97 22.30 1.17
CA ASP A 66 9.80 21.35 0.08
C ASP A 66 8.40 20.71 0.03
N ARG A 67 8.07 20.14 -1.12
CA ARG A 67 6.85 19.39 -1.38
C ARG A 67 7.14 18.22 -2.31
N GLU A 68 6.68 17.05 -1.93
CA GLU A 68 6.74 15.83 -2.73
C GLU A 68 5.31 15.35 -3.04
N ASP A 69 5.02 15.17 -4.33
CA ASP A 69 3.67 14.86 -4.82
C ASP A 69 3.71 14.16 -6.19
N PRO A 70 3.76 12.81 -6.23
CA PRO A 70 3.85 11.89 -5.09
C PRO A 70 5.30 11.70 -4.60
N ILE A 71 5.43 11.05 -3.46
CA ILE A 71 6.69 10.51 -2.97
C ILE A 71 7.16 9.38 -3.88
N GLU A 72 8.45 9.40 -4.25
CA GLU A 72 9.06 8.40 -5.13
C GLU A 72 9.44 7.10 -4.40
N ALA A 73 9.56 7.14 -3.07
CA ALA A 73 9.93 5.99 -2.26
C ALA A 73 8.92 4.83 -2.41
N ALA A 74 9.44 3.60 -2.46
CA ALA A 74 8.59 2.42 -2.53
C ALA A 74 7.79 2.26 -1.23
N LEU A 75 6.47 2.22 -1.35
CA LEU A 75 5.57 2.05 -0.21
C LEU A 75 5.28 0.56 0.03
N PRO A 76 5.14 0.12 1.29
CA PRO A 76 4.69 -1.24 1.60
C PRO A 76 3.23 -1.44 1.15
N SER A 77 2.73 -2.68 1.20
CA SER A 77 1.29 -2.91 1.05
C SER A 77 0.51 -2.27 2.20
N LEU A 78 -0.75 -1.90 1.95
CA LEU A 78 -1.68 -1.44 2.99
C LEU A 78 -1.90 -2.52 4.08
N PRO A 79 -2.24 -2.12 5.31
CA PRO A 79 -2.45 -0.76 5.81
C PRO A 79 -1.15 0.01 6.08
N TRP A 80 -1.25 1.35 6.08
CA TRP A 80 -0.16 2.25 6.43
C TRP A 80 -0.45 3.02 7.72
N SER A 81 0.55 3.05 8.60
CA SER A 81 0.68 4.00 9.70
C SER A 81 1.80 4.96 9.36
N ILE A 82 1.43 6.19 9.01
CA ILE A 82 2.35 7.22 8.53
C ILE A 82 2.57 8.24 9.63
N GLU A 83 3.81 8.59 9.88
CA GLU A 83 4.20 9.65 10.82
C GLU A 83 5.16 10.60 10.14
N ALA A 84 4.98 11.90 10.35
CA ALA A 84 6.06 12.85 10.15
C ALA A 84 6.62 13.27 11.49
N ARG A 85 7.95 13.17 11.62
CA ARG A 85 8.68 13.46 12.86
C ARG A 85 9.64 14.63 12.70
N SER A 86 9.79 15.40 13.77
CA SER A 86 10.83 16.43 13.88
C SER A 86 12.23 15.81 13.92
N PRO A 87 13.31 16.61 13.80
CA PRO A 87 14.68 16.14 13.97
C PRO A 87 14.97 15.56 15.37
N THR A 88 14.22 16.00 16.38
CA THR A 88 14.28 15.46 17.75
C THR A 88 13.53 14.14 17.92
N GLY A 89 12.83 13.67 16.88
CA GLY A 89 12.08 12.42 16.87
C GLY A 89 10.65 12.54 17.41
N ARG A 90 10.16 13.77 17.68
CA ARG A 90 8.77 14.01 18.09
C ARG A 90 7.84 13.78 16.90
N VAL A 91 6.74 13.06 17.11
CA VAL A 91 5.67 12.94 16.10
C VAL A 91 4.91 14.25 16.02
N LEU A 92 4.91 14.86 14.84
CA LEU A 92 4.21 16.13 14.57
C LEU A 92 2.80 15.88 14.04
N VAL A 93 2.64 14.88 13.17
CA VAL A 93 1.35 14.49 12.62
C VAL A 93 1.35 13.01 12.23
N THR A 94 0.18 12.37 12.32
CA THR A 94 -0.03 10.96 11.96
C THR A 94 -1.18 10.83 10.97
N LEU A 95 -1.01 9.96 9.97
CA LEU A 95 -2.04 9.55 9.02
C LEU A 95 -2.12 8.02 9.00
N ALA A 96 -3.32 7.47 9.16
CA ALA A 96 -3.56 6.04 8.95
C ALA A 96 -4.30 5.85 7.62
N VAL A 97 -3.86 4.92 6.78
CA VAL A 97 -4.53 4.56 5.52
C VAL A 97 -4.83 3.06 5.53
N GLY A 98 -6.10 2.70 5.47
CA GLY A 98 -6.58 1.31 5.51
C GLY A 98 -6.90 0.74 4.13
N PRO A 99 -6.98 -0.60 3.98
CA PRO A 99 -7.42 -1.23 2.73
C PRO A 99 -8.89 -0.94 2.39
N GLU A 100 -9.71 -0.61 3.39
CA GLU A 100 -11.10 -0.18 3.22
C GLU A 100 -11.26 1.31 2.93
N ASP A 101 -10.19 2.11 3.01
CA ASP A 101 -10.25 3.53 2.66
C ASP A 101 -10.53 3.67 1.17
N ARG A 102 -11.65 4.31 0.84
CA ARG A 102 -12.08 4.50 -0.54
C ARG A 102 -11.34 5.67 -1.19
N ILE A 103 -10.04 5.47 -1.45
CA ILE A 103 -9.24 6.45 -2.20
C ILE A 103 -9.63 6.37 -3.68
N THR A 104 -10.02 7.51 -4.24
CA THR A 104 -10.46 7.64 -5.65
C THR A 104 -9.83 8.89 -6.26
N ALA A 105 -10.02 9.09 -7.57
CA ALA A 105 -9.55 10.29 -8.26
C ALA A 105 -10.07 11.62 -7.68
N THR A 106 -11.14 11.60 -6.88
CA THR A 106 -11.74 12.79 -6.25
C THR A 106 -11.83 12.70 -4.72
N HIS A 107 -11.33 11.62 -4.12
CA HIS A 107 -11.39 11.41 -2.69
C HIS A 107 -10.06 10.86 -2.19
N GLY A 108 -9.35 11.66 -1.40
CA GLY A 108 -8.13 11.28 -0.72
C GLY A 108 -8.33 11.20 0.79
N ARG A 109 -7.24 10.92 1.50
CA ARG A 109 -7.17 11.07 2.95
C ARG A 109 -6.03 12.01 3.28
N ALA A 110 -6.27 13.00 4.12
CA ALA A 110 -5.23 13.97 4.49
C ALA A 110 -5.25 14.25 5.98
N THR A 111 -4.12 14.72 6.46
CA THR A 111 -3.92 15.26 7.80
C THR A 111 -2.91 16.39 7.71
N GLY A 112 -2.91 17.27 8.70
CA GLY A 112 -1.95 18.35 8.76
C GLY A 112 -1.95 19.01 10.11
N VAL A 113 -0.90 19.77 10.36
CA VAL A 113 -0.71 20.56 11.57
C VAL A 113 -0.04 21.87 11.21
N ASP A 114 -0.50 22.92 11.86
CA ASP A 114 0.15 24.22 11.84
C ASP A 114 1.00 24.32 13.12
N LEU A 115 2.29 24.58 12.96
CA LEU A 115 3.30 24.65 14.01
C LEU A 115 3.79 26.09 14.12
N SER A 116 4.53 26.42 15.19
CA SER A 116 5.14 27.75 15.31
C SER A 116 6.13 28.09 14.19
N CYS A 117 6.69 27.08 13.51
CA CYS A 117 7.66 27.24 12.43
C CYS A 117 7.09 27.06 11.02
N GLY A 118 5.77 26.92 10.86
CA GLY A 118 5.12 26.78 9.56
C GLY A 118 4.11 25.64 9.53
N ARG A 119 3.80 25.11 8.34
CA ARG A 119 2.75 24.11 8.16
C ARG A 119 3.29 22.80 7.64
N LEU A 120 2.74 21.69 8.13
CA LEU A 120 3.02 20.35 7.64
C LEU A 120 1.72 19.66 7.23
N ARG A 121 1.70 19.05 6.03
CA ARG A 121 0.56 18.27 5.53
C ARG A 121 1.02 16.97 4.90
N ILE A 122 0.25 15.92 5.11
CA ILE A 122 0.43 14.60 4.49
C ILE A 122 -0.91 14.18 3.91
N TRP A 123 -0.91 13.65 2.69
CA TRP A 123 -2.13 13.14 2.07
C TRP A 123 -1.87 11.93 1.19
N SER A 124 -2.92 11.12 1.02
CA SER A 124 -2.95 10.01 0.09
C SER A 124 -4.10 10.16 -0.89
N GLY A 125 -3.83 9.93 -2.18
CA GLY A 125 -4.76 10.24 -3.27
C GLY A 125 -4.73 11.72 -3.67
N PRO A 126 -5.78 12.24 -4.31
CA PRO A 126 -5.82 13.65 -4.72
C PRO A 126 -5.72 14.59 -3.50
N PRO A 127 -5.11 15.77 -3.65
CA PRO A 127 -4.98 16.71 -2.55
C PRO A 127 -6.36 17.13 -2.05
N LEU A 128 -6.58 17.03 -0.74
CA LEU A 128 -7.77 17.58 -0.11
C LEU A 128 -7.55 19.08 0.13
N ASP A 129 -8.51 19.91 -0.28
CA ASP A 129 -8.55 21.30 0.14
C ASP A 129 -8.67 21.34 1.67
N GLY A 130 -7.61 21.79 2.34
CA GLY A 130 -7.54 21.86 3.79
C GLY A 130 -8.03 23.21 4.34
N PRO A 131 -8.39 23.28 5.63
CA PRO A 131 -8.71 24.54 6.28
C PRO A 131 -7.53 25.53 6.22
N THR A 132 -7.85 26.82 6.28
CA THR A 132 -6.87 27.93 6.27
C THR A 132 -5.88 27.82 7.46
N PHE A 133 -4.69 28.41 7.30
CA PHE A 133 -3.62 28.43 8.33
C PHE A 133 -4.13 28.98 9.66
N ILE A 134 -3.84 28.29 10.76
CA ILE A 134 -3.96 28.79 12.12
C ILE A 134 -2.63 28.50 12.84
N PRO A 135 -1.77 29.50 13.11
CA PRO A 135 -0.47 29.27 13.74
C PRO A 135 -0.56 28.41 15.00
N GLY A 136 0.33 27.41 15.10
CA GLY A 136 0.43 26.54 16.26
C GLY A 136 1.04 27.23 17.50
N PRO A 137 0.93 26.60 18.68
CA PRO A 137 1.63 27.02 19.89
C PRO A 137 3.15 27.20 19.68
N SER A 138 3.75 28.13 20.44
CA SER A 138 5.21 28.32 20.43
C SER A 138 5.95 27.10 20.97
N GLY A 139 7.09 26.76 20.35
CA GLY A 139 7.97 25.68 20.80
C GLY A 139 7.68 24.32 20.16
N ASP A 140 6.73 24.24 19.22
CA ASP A 140 6.37 22.97 18.60
C ASP A 140 7.41 22.41 17.61
N CYS A 141 8.46 23.19 17.34
CA CYS A 141 9.51 22.86 16.37
C CYS A 141 10.89 22.63 17.00
N GLU A 142 10.96 22.52 18.32
CA GLU A 142 12.20 22.23 19.07
C GLU A 142 12.44 20.73 19.28
#